data_AF-A0A2K6F8R4-F1
#
_entry.id   AF-A0A2K6F8R4-F1
#
_cell.length_a   1.000
_cell.length_b   1.000
_cell.length_c   1.000
_cell.angle_alpha   90.00
_cell.angle_beta   90.00
_cell.angle_gamma   90.00
#
_symmetry.space_group_name_H-M   'P 1'
#
loop_
_entity.id
_entity.type
_entity.pdbx_description
1 polymer ?
#
loop_
_entity_poly.entity_id
_entity_poly.type
_entity_poly.pdbx_seq_one_letter_code
_entity_poly.pdbx_strand_id
1 'polypeptide(L)'
;MMTYNLILKGIEKMDFPRKITRRPEDLIRRLCRWLNGFNWEGLKARSLPSPLRRELSGPIDHSYFDKYPPEKGIPPDELSGWDKDF
;
A
#
# COMPACT_ATOMS: atom_id res chain seq x y z
N MET A 1 -19.98 10.88 12.47
CA MET A 1 -18.66 10.25 12.25
C MET A 1 -17.75 11.23 11.51
N MET A 2 -16.69 11.73 12.15
CA MET A 2 -15.86 12.83 11.64
C MET A 2 -15.12 12.46 10.33
N THR A 3 -14.73 11.19 10.16
CA THR A 3 -13.93 10.71 9.02
C THR A 3 -14.61 10.89 7.67
N TYR A 4 -15.89 10.51 7.55
CA TYR A 4 -16.64 10.65 6.29
C TYR A 4 -16.80 12.12 5.87
N ASN A 5 -17.06 13.01 6.84
CA ASN A 5 -17.17 14.45 6.60
C ASN A 5 -15.84 15.05 6.11
N LEU A 6 -14.70 14.53 6.58
CA LEU A 6 -13.38 14.97 6.13
C LEU A 6 -13.07 14.48 4.70
N ILE A 7 -13.45 13.25 4.35
CA ILE A 7 -13.29 12.71 3.00
C ILE A 7 -14.12 13.52 1.98
N LEU A 8 -15.38 13.81 2.31
CA LEU A 8 -16.28 14.57 1.44
C LEU A 8 -15.85 16.04 1.23
N LYS A 9 -15.13 16.63 2.18
CA LYS A 9 -14.58 17.99 2.05
C LYS A 9 -13.43 18.08 1.05
N GLY A 10 -12.83 16.95 0.67
CA GLY A 10 -11.75 16.86 -0.30
C GLY A 10 -10.38 17.24 0.26
N ILE A 11 -9.33 16.71 -0.37
CA ILE A 11 -7.92 16.93 0.00
C ILE A 11 -7.50 18.39 -0.11
N GLU A 12 -8.18 19.18 -0.96
CA GLU A 12 -7.93 20.61 -1.14
C GLU A 12 -8.11 21.40 0.16
N LYS A 13 -9.11 21.03 0.96
CA LYS A 13 -9.43 21.70 2.23
C LYS A 13 -8.66 21.16 3.44
N MET A 14 -7.68 20.26 3.22
CA MET A 14 -6.81 19.77 4.28
C MET A 14 -5.51 20.56 4.38
N ASP A 15 -5.14 20.91 5.62
CA ASP A 15 -3.87 21.56 5.95
C ASP A 15 -2.77 20.50 6.10
N PHE A 16 -1.63 20.72 5.46
CA PHE A 16 -0.48 19.83 5.55
C PHE A 16 0.47 20.24 6.69
N PRO A 17 0.96 19.30 7.52
CA PRO A 17 1.97 19.58 8.52
C PRO A 17 3.27 20.11 7.91
N ARG A 18 3.93 21.06 8.60
CA ARG A 18 5.16 21.74 8.12
C ARG A 18 6.35 20.83 7.76
N LYS A 19 6.34 19.57 8.23
CA LYS A 19 7.33 18.55 7.84
C LYS A 19 7.23 18.14 6.37
N ILE A 20 6.07 18.35 5.75
CA ILE A 20 5.84 18.07 4.34
C ILE A 20 6.23 19.33 3.56
N THR A 21 7.25 19.22 2.71
CA THR A 21 7.69 20.33 1.87
C THR A 21 6.68 20.58 0.74
N ARG A 22 6.70 21.79 0.17
CA ARG A 22 5.76 22.24 -0.87
C ARG A 22 5.61 21.28 -2.05
N ARG A 23 6.70 20.61 -2.44
CA ARG A 23 6.70 19.71 -3.60
C ARG A 23 5.88 18.43 -3.31
N PRO A 24 6.18 17.61 -2.28
CA PRO A 24 5.29 16.54 -1.84
C PRO A 24 3.84 16.96 -1.55
N GLU A 25 3.61 18.15 -0.98
CA GLU A 25 2.25 18.67 -0.77
C GLU A 25 1.49 18.84 -2.10
N ASP A 26 2.07 19.54 -3.07
CA ASP A 26 1.49 19.73 -4.41
C ASP A 26 1.25 18.38 -5.09
N LEU A 27 2.17 17.42 -4.91
CA LEU A 27 2.02 16.07 -5.44
C LEU A 27 0.83 15.33 -4.83
N ILE A 28 0.63 15.40 -3.51
CA ILE A 28 -0.49 14.75 -2.83
C ILE A 28 -1.82 15.36 -3.30
N ARG A 29 -1.87 16.68 -3.46
CA ARG A 29 -3.02 17.39 -4.03
C ARG A 29 -3.29 16.98 -5.48
N ARG A 30 -2.25 16.60 -6.24
CA ARG A 30 -2.29 16.26 -7.67
C ARG A 30 -2.22 14.76 -7.98
N LEU A 31 -2.35 13.86 -7.00
CA LEU A 31 -2.21 12.41 -7.19
C LEU A 31 -3.09 11.80 -8.31
N CYS A 32 -4.10 12.51 -8.82
CA CYS A 32 -4.80 12.15 -10.07
C CYS A 32 -4.00 12.34 -11.38
N ARG A 33 -2.80 12.95 -11.38
CA ARG A 33 -2.02 13.24 -12.60
C ARG A 33 -0.51 12.93 -12.50
N TRP A 34 -0.07 12.35 -11.40
CA TRP A 34 1.36 12.31 -11.00
C TRP A 34 2.24 11.35 -11.82
N LEU A 35 1.63 10.44 -12.57
CA LEU A 35 2.34 9.34 -13.23
C LEU A 35 2.83 9.67 -14.64
N ASN A 36 2.65 10.92 -15.08
CA ASN A 36 2.92 11.36 -16.45
C ASN A 36 4.41 11.37 -16.85
N GLY A 37 5.32 11.20 -15.88
CA GLY A 37 6.77 11.10 -16.12
C GLY A 37 7.41 9.85 -15.51
N PHE A 38 6.60 8.91 -14.98
CA PHE A 38 7.10 7.66 -14.45
C PHE A 38 7.39 6.68 -15.60
N ASN A 39 8.53 6.01 -15.56
CA ASN A 39 8.91 5.04 -16.58
C ASN A 39 8.15 3.71 -16.40
N TRP A 40 6.91 3.66 -16.88
CA TRP A 40 6.07 2.47 -16.81
C TRP A 40 6.63 1.27 -17.56
N GLU A 41 7.30 1.51 -18.68
CA GLU A 41 7.89 0.45 -19.49
C GLU A 41 9.11 -0.17 -18.78
N GLY A 42 9.93 0.64 -18.11
CA GLY A 42 11.00 0.14 -17.24
C GLY A 42 10.50 -0.64 -16.04
N LEU A 43 9.34 -0.26 -15.47
CA LEU A 43 8.69 -1.03 -14.41
C LEU A 43 8.21 -2.39 -14.92
N LYS A 44 7.49 -2.43 -16.05
CA LYS A 44 7.03 -3.68 -16.69
C LYS A 44 8.20 -4.60 -17.03
N ALA A 45 9.28 -4.04 -17.55
CA ALA A 45 10.49 -4.76 -17.88
C ALA A 45 11.34 -5.16 -16.67
N ARG A 46 10.95 -4.77 -15.44
CA ARG A 46 11.70 -5.00 -14.19
C ARG A 46 13.12 -4.43 -14.22
N SER A 47 13.35 -3.36 -14.98
CA SER A 47 14.66 -2.70 -15.13
C SER A 47 14.85 -1.50 -14.20
N LEU A 48 13.75 -0.97 -13.63
CA LEU A 48 13.83 0.08 -12.64
C LEU A 48 14.34 -0.47 -11.30
N PRO A 49 15.37 0.14 -10.68
CA PRO A 49 15.80 -0.25 -9.35
C PRO A 49 14.71 0.09 -8.33
N SER A 50 14.38 -0.88 -7.45
CA SER A 50 13.49 -0.61 -6.32
C SER A 50 14.14 0.45 -5.42
N PRO A 51 13.41 1.52 -5.01
CA PRO A 51 13.91 2.48 -4.04
C PRO A 51 14.15 1.85 -2.65
N LEU A 52 13.54 0.69 -2.39
CA LEU A 52 13.81 -0.12 -1.21
C LEU A 52 14.16 -1.54 -1.67
N ARG A 53 15.46 -1.83 -1.76
CA ARG A 53 15.96 -3.19 -2.02
C ARG A 53 16.31 -3.86 -0.70
N ARG A 54 15.60 -4.93 -0.38
CA ARG A 54 15.85 -5.77 0.79
C ARG A 54 16.67 -6.98 0.35
N GLU A 55 17.66 -7.33 1.15
CA GLU A 55 18.49 -8.50 0.90
C GLU A 55 17.81 -9.70 1.57
N LEU A 56 17.49 -10.73 0.79
CA LEU A 56 16.86 -11.95 1.29
C LEU A 56 17.92 -13.02 1.48
N SER A 57 17.87 -13.70 2.63
CA SER A 57 18.74 -14.85 2.91
C SER A 57 18.29 -16.14 2.21
N GLY A 58 17.03 -16.19 1.74
CA GLY A 58 16.49 -17.31 0.97
C GLY A 58 14.96 -17.27 0.82
N PRO A 59 14.34 -18.29 0.20
CA PRO A 59 12.90 -18.33 -0.06
C PRO A 59 12.00 -18.38 1.19
N ILE A 60 12.56 -18.76 2.34
CA ILE A 60 11.87 -18.88 3.64
C ILE A 60 12.18 -17.71 4.59
N ASP A 61 12.87 -16.69 4.09
CA ASP A 61 13.22 -15.51 4.87
C ASP A 61 11.97 -14.67 5.17
N HIS A 62 11.56 -14.70 6.43
CA HIS A 62 10.43 -13.93 6.96
C HIS A 62 10.90 -12.78 7.87
N SER A 63 12.17 -12.36 7.80
CA SER A 63 12.75 -11.33 8.67
C SER A 63 12.14 -9.94 8.50
N TYR A 64 11.52 -9.67 7.35
CA TYR A 64 10.82 -8.41 7.05
C TYR A 64 9.32 -8.45 7.34
N PHE A 65 8.84 -9.51 7.99
CA PHE A 65 7.47 -9.66 8.48
C PHE A 65 7.46 -9.57 10.00
N ASP A 66 6.32 -9.15 10.55
CA ASP A 66 6.10 -9.21 11.98
C ASP A 66 6.02 -10.67 12.46
N LYS A 67 6.45 -10.91 13.70
CA LYS A 67 6.43 -12.24 14.31
C LYS A 67 5.13 -12.43 15.08
N TYR A 68 4.40 -13.47 14.75
CA TYR A 68 3.18 -13.88 15.43
C TYR A 68 3.35 -15.27 16.05
N PRO A 69 2.70 -15.56 17.19
CA PRO A 69 2.64 -16.91 17.73
C PRO A 69 1.87 -17.84 16.77
N PRO A 70 2.13 -19.15 16.80
CA PRO A 70 1.33 -20.11 16.03
C PRO A 70 -0.15 -20.03 16.42
N GLU A 71 -1.02 -19.92 15.43
CA GLU A 71 -2.46 -20.02 15.62
C GLU A 71 -2.83 -21.45 16.04
N LYS A 72 -3.70 -21.59 17.04
CA LYS A 72 -4.08 -22.88 17.64
C LYS A 72 -5.53 -23.27 17.37
N GLY A 73 -6.31 -22.39 16.75
CA GLY A 73 -7.73 -22.59 16.49
C GLY A 73 -7.95 -23.42 15.24
N ILE A 74 -8.93 -24.32 15.29
CA ILE A 74 -9.51 -24.92 14.09
C ILE A 74 -10.82 -24.16 13.84
N PRO A 75 -11.00 -23.51 12.67
CA PRO A 75 -12.27 -22.86 12.35
C PRO A 75 -13.39 -23.93 12.22
N PRO A 76 -14.65 -23.57 12.45
CA PRO A 76 -15.76 -24.47 12.18
C PRO A 76 -15.85 -24.79 10.68
N ASP A 77 -16.46 -25.94 10.35
CA ASP A 77 -16.72 -26.31 8.96
C ASP A 77 -17.63 -25.26 8.29
N GLU A 78 -17.19 -24.74 7.14
CA GLU A 78 -17.94 -23.79 6.32
C GLU A 78 -18.49 -24.54 5.09
N LEU A 79 -19.81 -24.74 5.04
CA LEU A 79 -20.49 -25.57 4.05
C LEU A 79 -21.49 -24.78 3.18
N SER A 80 -21.50 -23.44 3.26
CA SER A 80 -22.39 -22.62 2.43
C SER A 80 -22.04 -22.71 0.93
N GLY A 81 -20.81 -23.12 0.61
CA GLY A 81 -20.34 -23.27 -0.76
C GLY A 81 -20.19 -21.93 -1.50
N TRP A 82 -19.82 -20.88 -0.77
CA TRP A 82 -19.36 -19.60 -1.34
C TRP A 82 -18.01 -19.75 -2.07
N ASP A 83 -17.29 -20.82 -1.75
CA ASP A 83 -15.93 -21.15 -2.14
C ASP A 83 -15.85 -22.35 -3.10
N LYS A 84 -16.94 -22.67 -3.81
CA LYS A 84 -17.00 -23.85 -4.72
C LYS A 84 -15.93 -23.87 -5.81
N ASP A 85 -15.45 -22.70 -6.22
CA ASP A 85 -14.48 -22.53 -7.32
C ASP A 85 -13.11 -22.02 -6.82
N PHE A 86 -12.85 -22.05 -5.50
CA PHE A 86 -11.54 -21.68 -4.93
C PHE A 86 -10.44 -22.70 -5.22
#